data_AF-V6KEN7-F1
#
_entry.id   AF-V6KEN7-F1
#
_cell.length_a   1.000
_cell.length_b   1.000
_cell.length_c   1.000
_cell.angle_alpha   90.00
_cell.angle_beta   90.00
_cell.angle_gamma   90.00
#
_symmetry.space_group_name_H-M   'P 1'
#
loop_
_entity.id
_entity.type
_entity.pdbx_description
1 polymer ?
#
loop_
_entity_poly.entity_id
_entity_poly.type
_entity_poly.pdbx_seq_one_letter_code
_entity_poly.pdbx_strand_id
1 'polypeptide(L)'
;MAEQQLAAGPEAGATHQQSHQGNPLLSLVPKAEGKQSMKDFKSDQEVRWCPGCGDYAVLAAVQGFMPELGLAKENICFVSGIGCSSRFPYYMNTYGMHSIHGRAPAIATGLAAARRDLSVWVVTGDGDALSIGGNHLIHALRRNVNLKILLFNNRIYGLTKGQYSPTSEAGKITKSTPMGSLEAPFNPVSLAIGAEASFVARTVDSDRKHLTEVLRQAADHPGTALVEIYQNCNIFNDGAFEVLKDKKQALEAVVRLEHGQPIRFGSPLPQEEGGDGLGSKGVVRDPATGDLRVVDVTEAGTDGVLVHDAHASSPATAFALSRLADADTLHHTPIGVLRNVRRPVYETEMAEQLEAAVEQNGKGDLGALLAGQDTWTVVG
;
A
#
# COMPACT_ATOMS: atom_id res chain seq x y z
N MET A 1 14.33 -28.99 64.25
CA MET A 1 13.28 -29.65 63.45
C MET A 1 12.77 -28.59 62.49
N ALA A 2 13.30 -28.59 61.26
CA ALA A 2 12.71 -29.31 60.11
C ALA A 2 11.33 -28.70 59.78
N GLU A 3 11.28 -27.76 58.83
CA GLU A 3 10.99 -27.96 57.39
C GLU A 3 9.48 -27.95 57.09
N GLN A 4 9.05 -27.01 56.23
CA GLN A 4 8.20 -27.18 55.03
C GLN A 4 7.63 -25.81 54.62
N GLN A 5 8.19 -25.20 53.56
CA GLN A 5 7.66 -25.19 52.19
C GLN A 5 6.43 -24.30 52.01
N LEU A 6 6.68 -23.04 51.59
CA LEU A 6 5.73 -22.22 50.85
C LEU A 6 6.18 -22.23 49.40
N ALA A 7 5.39 -22.88 48.55
CA ALA A 7 5.59 -22.97 47.12
C ALA A 7 5.28 -21.63 46.44
N ALA A 8 6.21 -21.17 45.61
CA ALA A 8 6.03 -20.04 44.72
C ALA A 8 5.04 -20.39 43.60
N GLY A 9 4.04 -19.55 43.39
CA GLY A 9 3.18 -19.58 42.20
C GLY A 9 3.90 -18.91 41.02
N PRO A 10 3.74 -19.40 39.78
CA PRO A 10 4.46 -18.85 38.64
C PRO A 10 3.79 -17.57 38.16
N GLU A 11 4.56 -16.48 38.14
CA GLU A 11 4.27 -15.29 37.34
C GLU A 11 4.33 -15.70 35.85
N ALA A 12 3.16 -15.80 35.21
CA ALA A 12 3.07 -15.96 33.77
C ALA A 12 3.25 -14.58 33.09
N GLY A 13 4.49 -14.11 33.07
CA GLY A 13 4.95 -13.12 32.10
C GLY A 13 5.11 -13.79 30.74
N ALA A 14 4.09 -13.74 29.89
CA ALA A 14 4.20 -14.12 28.49
C ALA A 14 4.53 -12.88 27.66
N THR A 15 5.83 -12.60 27.54
CA THR A 15 6.37 -11.79 26.46
C THR A 15 6.03 -12.47 25.13
N HIS A 16 5.05 -11.94 24.41
CA HIS A 16 4.87 -12.22 22.98
C HIS A 16 6.05 -11.64 22.20
N GLN A 17 7.19 -12.33 22.23
CA GLN A 17 8.18 -12.24 21.16
C GLN A 17 7.71 -13.15 20.03
N GLN A 18 6.74 -12.68 19.24
CA GLN A 18 6.62 -13.13 17.87
C GLN A 18 7.86 -12.63 17.14
N SER A 19 8.68 -13.56 16.66
CA SER A 19 9.82 -13.27 15.80
C SER A 19 9.31 -12.71 14.46
N HIS A 20 9.05 -11.41 14.39
CA HIS A 20 8.91 -10.69 13.14
C HIS A 20 10.28 -10.76 12.44
N GLN A 21 10.42 -11.67 11.48
CA GLN A 21 11.44 -11.52 10.44
C GLN A 21 11.02 -10.31 9.59
N GLY A 22 11.33 -9.10 10.06
CA GLY A 22 11.07 -7.84 9.35
C GLY A 22 11.81 -7.79 8.01
N ASN A 23 11.58 -6.73 7.23
CA ASN A 23 12.21 -6.55 5.92
C ASN A 23 13.75 -6.60 6.06
N PRO A 24 14.44 -7.66 5.58
CA PRO A 24 15.89 -7.75 5.68
C PRO A 24 16.57 -6.60 4.92
N LEU A 25 15.94 -6.02 3.90
CA LEU A 25 16.50 -4.90 3.15
C LEU A 25 16.56 -3.61 3.97
N LEU A 26 15.72 -3.47 5.00
CA LEU A 26 15.82 -2.33 5.93
C LEU A 26 17.08 -2.39 6.81
N SER A 27 17.78 -3.52 6.89
CA SER A 27 19.06 -3.60 7.59
C SER A 27 20.22 -2.97 6.80
N LEU A 28 20.05 -2.78 5.49
CA LEU A 28 21.02 -2.08 4.64
C LEU A 28 20.90 -0.56 4.78
N VAL A 29 19.77 -0.08 5.29
CA VAL A 29 19.47 1.35 5.42
C VAL A 29 20.03 1.88 6.74
N PRO A 30 20.88 2.91 6.72
CA PRO A 30 21.41 3.54 7.93
C PRO A 30 20.31 3.95 8.93
N LYS A 31 20.60 3.68 10.21
CA LYS A 31 19.72 4.00 11.33
C LYS A 31 19.94 5.44 11.81
N ALA A 32 18.91 6.03 12.41
CA ALA A 32 19.03 7.33 13.03
C ALA A 32 19.96 7.27 14.26
N GLU A 33 20.76 8.32 14.47
CA GLU A 33 21.67 8.41 15.62
C GLU A 33 20.94 8.60 16.97
N GLY A 34 19.66 8.98 16.94
CA GLY A 34 18.86 9.23 18.13
C GLY A 34 17.36 9.04 17.91
N LYS A 35 16.59 9.21 18.99
CA LYS A 35 15.12 9.08 18.95
C LYS A 35 14.53 10.17 18.06
N GLN A 36 13.76 9.76 17.05
CA GLN A 36 13.03 10.65 16.17
C GLN A 36 11.57 10.80 16.61
N SER A 37 10.92 11.84 16.11
CA SER A 37 9.52 12.18 16.35
C SER A 37 8.85 12.64 15.05
N MET A 38 7.52 12.75 15.05
CA MET A 38 6.77 13.27 13.90
C MET A 38 7.28 14.64 13.42
N LYS A 39 7.76 15.50 14.35
CA LYS A 39 8.25 16.84 14.01
C LYS A 39 9.48 16.78 13.11
N ASP A 40 10.33 15.78 13.27
CA ASP A 40 11.57 15.64 12.51
C ASP A 40 11.31 15.33 11.03
N PHE A 41 10.15 14.78 10.71
CA PHE A 41 9.71 14.45 9.35
C PHE A 41 8.81 15.51 8.71
N LYS A 42 8.49 16.60 9.42
CA LYS A 42 7.76 17.75 8.86
C LYS A 42 8.74 18.73 8.23
N SER A 43 8.52 19.08 6.97
CA SER A 43 9.24 20.19 6.33
C SER A 43 8.79 21.54 6.89
N ASP A 44 9.53 22.60 6.56
CA ASP A 44 9.14 24.00 6.78
C ASP A 44 8.17 24.55 5.72
N GLN A 45 7.89 23.78 4.66
CA GLN A 45 7.00 24.19 3.58
C GLN A 45 5.53 24.21 4.00
N GLU A 46 4.82 25.26 3.58
CA GLU A 46 3.38 25.36 3.77
C GLU A 46 2.62 24.35 2.90
N VAL A 47 1.70 23.61 3.51
CA VAL A 47 0.84 22.66 2.81
C VAL A 47 -0.24 23.38 2.03
N ARG A 48 -0.22 23.24 0.70
CA ARG A 48 -1.08 23.98 -0.25
C ARG A 48 -2.26 23.17 -0.79
N TRP A 49 -2.71 22.18 -0.03
CA TRP A 49 -3.93 21.44 -0.36
C TRP A 49 -5.16 22.22 0.09
N CYS A 50 -6.32 21.86 -0.46
CA CYS A 50 -7.58 22.48 -0.07
C CYS A 50 -7.91 22.15 1.40
N PRO A 51 -8.40 23.10 2.21
CA PRO A 51 -8.84 22.79 3.57
C PRO A 51 -9.86 21.66 3.57
N GLY A 52 -9.62 20.60 4.34
CA GLY A 52 -10.47 19.40 4.37
C GLY A 52 -10.11 18.31 3.35
N CYS A 53 -9.05 18.49 2.55
CA CYS A 53 -8.53 17.43 1.66
C CYS A 53 -8.06 16.21 2.47
N GLY A 54 -8.38 15.01 2.00
CA GLY A 54 -7.91 13.75 2.59
C GLY A 54 -6.38 13.60 2.65
N ASP A 55 -5.65 14.27 1.74
CA ASP A 55 -4.18 14.27 1.69
C ASP A 55 -3.53 14.69 3.03
N TYR A 56 -4.17 15.59 3.79
CA TYR A 56 -3.70 15.99 5.12
C TYR A 56 -3.67 14.84 6.12
N ALA A 57 -4.70 13.97 6.09
CA ALA A 57 -4.77 12.83 6.99
C ALA A 57 -3.69 11.80 6.64
N VAL A 58 -3.47 11.55 5.35
CA VAL A 58 -2.42 10.64 4.87
C VAL A 58 -1.03 11.17 5.23
N LEU A 59 -0.76 12.45 4.98
CA LEU A 59 0.51 13.09 5.35
C LEU A 59 0.79 12.99 6.85
N ALA A 60 -0.21 13.29 7.69
CA ALA A 60 -0.06 13.18 9.13
C ALA A 60 0.20 11.73 9.58
N ALA A 61 -0.49 10.75 9.00
CA ALA A 61 -0.26 9.34 9.30
C ALA A 61 1.16 8.91 8.92
N VAL A 62 1.64 9.27 7.73
CA VAL A 62 2.99 8.95 7.27
C VAL A 62 4.05 9.63 8.14
N GLN A 63 3.93 10.94 8.40
CA GLN A 63 4.88 11.66 9.27
C GLN A 63 4.90 11.10 10.70
N GLY A 64 3.77 10.63 11.21
CA GLY A 64 3.67 9.99 12.53
C GLY A 64 4.29 8.60 12.57
N PHE A 65 4.22 7.88 11.44
CA PHE A 65 4.74 6.53 11.28
C PHE A 65 6.25 6.48 11.00
N MET A 66 6.80 7.41 10.21
CA MET A 66 8.22 7.39 9.82
C MET A 66 9.22 7.22 10.98
N PRO A 67 9.04 7.85 12.17
CA PRO A 67 9.91 7.62 13.33
C PRO A 67 9.96 6.16 13.80
N GLU A 68 8.90 5.38 13.59
CA GLU A 68 8.83 3.98 14.00
C GLU A 68 9.82 3.09 13.21
N LEU A 69 10.24 3.51 12.01
CA LEU A 69 11.21 2.79 11.19
C LEU A 69 12.64 2.87 11.76
N GLY A 70 12.94 3.90 12.56
CA GLY A 70 14.27 4.16 13.13
C GLY A 70 15.38 4.42 12.10
N LEU A 71 15.02 4.86 10.89
CA LEU A 71 15.96 5.12 9.80
C LEU A 71 16.45 6.57 9.81
N ALA A 72 17.69 6.79 9.39
CA ALA A 72 18.19 8.13 9.13
C ALA A 72 17.34 8.79 8.03
N LYS A 73 16.90 10.03 8.25
CA LYS A 73 15.95 10.72 7.36
C LYS A 73 16.55 11.00 5.98
N GLU A 74 17.86 11.19 5.94
CA GLU A 74 18.69 11.32 4.75
C GLU A 74 18.81 10.02 3.95
N ASN A 75 18.39 8.88 4.51
CA ASN A 75 18.32 7.59 3.83
C ASN A 75 16.88 7.17 3.47
N ILE A 76 15.90 8.06 3.67
CA ILE A 76 14.54 7.90 3.18
C ILE A 76 14.35 8.84 1.99
N CYS A 77 13.80 8.33 0.89
CA CYS A 77 13.52 9.14 -0.30
C CYS A 77 12.06 8.98 -0.76
N PHE A 78 11.34 10.09 -0.86
CA PHE A 78 9.99 10.14 -1.45
C PHE A 78 10.04 10.62 -2.90
N VAL A 79 9.69 9.75 -3.83
CA VAL A 79 9.56 10.08 -5.26
C VAL A 79 8.08 10.22 -5.61
N SER A 80 7.70 11.29 -6.30
CA SER A 80 6.31 11.49 -6.71
C SER A 80 6.17 11.89 -8.18
N GLY A 81 4.98 11.68 -8.75
CA GLY A 81 4.67 12.07 -10.13
C GLY A 81 4.18 13.50 -10.20
N ILE A 82 3.03 13.76 -10.85
CA ILE A 82 2.38 15.08 -10.89
C ILE A 82 0.92 14.96 -10.47
N GLY A 83 0.45 15.82 -9.58
CA GLY A 83 -0.90 15.80 -9.01
C GLY A 83 -0.97 16.49 -7.65
N CYS A 84 -2.17 16.58 -7.06
CA CYS A 84 -2.31 17.06 -5.67
C CYS A 84 -1.53 16.16 -4.71
N SER A 85 -1.75 14.85 -4.80
CA SER A 85 -1.00 13.83 -4.07
C SER A 85 0.51 13.98 -4.28
N SER A 86 0.96 14.25 -5.51
CA SER A 86 2.39 14.32 -5.82
C SER A 86 3.14 15.52 -5.25
N ARG A 87 2.46 16.46 -4.59
CA ARG A 87 3.13 17.49 -3.77
C ARG A 87 3.74 16.93 -2.48
N PHE A 88 3.44 15.67 -2.13
CA PHE A 88 3.85 15.02 -0.90
C PHE A 88 5.34 15.17 -0.53
N PRO A 89 6.32 14.99 -1.44
CA PRO A 89 7.74 15.11 -1.06
C PRO A 89 8.13 16.50 -0.54
N TYR A 90 7.43 17.57 -0.96
CA TYR A 90 7.68 18.91 -0.42
C TYR A 90 7.35 19.03 1.07
N TYR A 91 6.50 18.13 1.58
CA TYR A 91 5.99 18.15 2.96
C TYR A 91 6.71 17.18 3.89
N MET A 92 7.72 16.48 3.36
CA MET A 92 8.55 15.54 4.10
C MET A 92 9.95 16.13 4.28
N ASN A 93 10.47 16.12 5.51
CA ASN A 93 11.85 16.52 5.79
C ASN A 93 12.82 15.34 5.59
N THR A 94 12.89 14.86 4.34
CA THR A 94 13.74 13.74 3.88
C THR A 94 14.31 14.12 2.51
N TYR A 95 15.08 13.22 1.88
CA TYR A 95 15.26 13.38 0.43
C TYR A 95 13.93 13.17 -0.29
N GLY A 96 13.77 13.86 -1.43
CA GLY A 96 12.58 13.74 -2.23
C GLY A 96 12.78 14.22 -3.65
N MET A 97 12.02 13.66 -4.58
CA MET A 97 12.01 14.03 -5.98
C MET A 97 10.57 14.15 -6.47
N HIS A 98 10.15 15.38 -6.78
CA HIS A 98 8.94 15.64 -7.53
C HIS A 98 9.28 15.51 -9.02
N SER A 99 8.88 14.40 -9.61
CA SER A 99 9.30 14.01 -10.96
C SER A 99 8.33 14.53 -12.03
N ILE A 100 8.14 13.77 -13.11
CA ILE A 100 7.20 14.08 -14.19
C ILE A 100 6.03 13.10 -14.18
N HIS A 101 4.92 13.49 -14.80
CA HIS A 101 3.64 12.80 -14.67
C HIS A 101 3.74 11.31 -15.06
N GLY A 102 3.35 10.44 -14.14
CA GLY A 102 3.36 8.99 -14.26
C GLY A 102 4.74 8.34 -14.41
N ARG A 103 5.84 9.03 -14.07
CA ARG A 103 7.20 8.46 -14.15
C ARG A 103 7.81 8.15 -12.80
N ALA A 104 7.12 8.42 -11.70
CA ALA A 104 7.62 8.15 -10.35
C ALA A 104 8.03 6.69 -10.13
N PRO A 105 7.24 5.65 -10.53
CA PRO A 105 7.68 4.27 -10.39
C PRO A 105 8.96 3.94 -11.17
N ALA A 106 9.12 4.52 -12.36
CA ALA A 106 10.30 4.29 -13.21
C ALA A 106 11.56 4.92 -12.61
N ILE A 107 11.47 6.16 -12.15
CA ILE A 107 12.57 6.89 -11.51
C ILE A 107 12.94 6.24 -10.17
N ALA A 108 11.94 5.89 -9.35
CA ALA A 108 12.15 5.19 -8.09
C ALA A 108 12.80 3.82 -8.29
N THR A 109 12.46 3.11 -9.38
CA THR A 109 13.14 1.85 -9.74
C THR A 109 14.63 2.06 -9.98
N GLY A 110 15.01 3.09 -10.73
CA GLY A 110 16.42 3.42 -10.95
C GLY A 110 17.15 3.76 -9.64
N LEU A 111 16.51 4.51 -8.74
CA LEU A 111 17.07 4.84 -7.43
C LEU A 111 17.29 3.60 -6.56
N ALA A 112 16.27 2.75 -6.41
CA ALA A 112 16.36 1.54 -5.59
C ALA A 112 17.41 0.55 -6.13
N ALA A 113 17.49 0.40 -7.46
CA ALA A 113 18.49 -0.43 -8.11
C ALA A 113 19.92 0.08 -7.90
N ALA A 114 20.13 1.41 -7.89
CA ALA A 114 21.44 2.01 -7.70
C ALA A 114 21.87 2.13 -6.23
N ARG A 115 20.92 2.24 -5.30
CA ARG A 115 21.17 2.54 -3.88
C ARG A 115 20.30 1.67 -2.96
N ARG A 116 20.74 0.42 -2.76
CA ARG A 116 20.09 -0.57 -1.86
C ARG A 116 20.07 -0.15 -0.38
N ASP A 117 20.84 0.87 -0.02
CA ASP A 117 20.95 1.47 1.31
C ASP A 117 19.94 2.62 1.54
N LEU A 118 18.91 2.73 0.68
CA LEU A 118 17.83 3.71 0.82
C LEU A 118 16.47 3.03 1.02
N SER A 119 15.61 3.66 1.81
CA SER A 119 14.18 3.36 1.90
C SER A 119 13.42 4.24 0.90
N VAL A 120 12.95 3.65 -0.20
CA VAL A 120 12.34 4.37 -1.32
C VAL A 120 10.82 4.26 -1.30
N TRP A 121 10.17 5.41 -1.20
CA TRP A 121 8.71 5.54 -1.17
C TRP A 121 8.24 6.28 -2.42
N VAL A 122 7.16 5.80 -3.03
CA VAL A 122 6.51 6.43 -4.18
C VAL A 122 5.15 6.97 -3.74
N VAL A 123 4.88 8.23 -4.01
CA VAL A 123 3.55 8.82 -3.81
C VAL A 123 2.97 9.22 -5.15
N THR A 124 1.76 8.74 -5.43
CA THR A 124 1.11 8.92 -6.72
C THR A 124 -0.40 9.07 -6.55
N GLY A 125 -1.05 9.77 -7.47
CA GLY A 125 -2.51 9.77 -7.58
C GLY A 125 -3.00 8.62 -8.46
N ASP A 126 -4.27 8.26 -8.33
CA ASP A 126 -4.96 7.36 -9.24
C ASP A 126 -4.69 7.64 -10.73
N GLY A 127 -4.85 8.88 -11.17
CA GLY A 127 -4.59 9.27 -12.55
C GLY A 127 -3.11 9.24 -12.93
N ASP A 128 -2.21 9.64 -12.03
CA ASP A 128 -0.76 9.61 -12.26
C ASP A 128 -0.25 8.16 -12.44
N ALA A 129 -0.73 7.22 -11.63
CA ALA A 129 -0.27 5.84 -11.64
C ALA A 129 -1.02 4.92 -12.62
N LEU A 130 -2.32 5.14 -12.83
CA LEU A 130 -3.20 4.21 -13.55
C LEU A 130 -3.60 4.69 -14.95
N SER A 131 -3.33 5.96 -15.28
CA SER A 131 -3.42 6.46 -16.65
C SER A 131 -2.02 6.47 -17.28
N ILE A 132 -1.38 7.64 -17.36
CA ILE A 132 -0.10 7.84 -18.03
C ILE A 132 1.05 7.02 -17.41
N GLY A 133 0.95 6.67 -16.12
CA GLY A 133 1.94 5.84 -15.40
C GLY A 133 1.69 4.34 -15.41
N GLY A 134 0.57 3.86 -15.99
CA GLY A 134 0.09 2.49 -15.83
C GLY A 134 1.15 1.43 -16.14
N ASN A 135 1.85 1.56 -17.27
CA ASN A 135 2.85 0.59 -17.68
C ASN A 135 4.07 0.55 -16.73
N HIS A 136 4.48 1.70 -16.19
CA HIS A 136 5.59 1.76 -15.24
C HIS A 136 5.21 1.15 -13.89
N LEU A 137 3.98 1.39 -13.41
CA LEU A 137 3.46 0.78 -12.20
C LEU A 137 3.44 -0.75 -12.33
N ILE A 138 2.82 -1.28 -13.39
CA ILE A 138 2.72 -2.73 -13.62
C ILE A 138 4.11 -3.38 -13.68
N HIS A 139 5.08 -2.75 -14.36
CA HIS A 139 6.42 -3.32 -14.43
C HIS A 139 7.24 -3.18 -13.13
N ALA A 140 6.99 -2.17 -12.31
CA ALA A 140 7.58 -2.09 -10.97
C ALA A 140 7.09 -3.24 -10.09
N LEU A 141 5.77 -3.48 -10.08
CA LEU A 141 5.13 -4.58 -9.35
C LEU A 141 5.59 -5.96 -9.84
N ARG A 142 5.61 -6.18 -11.17
CA ARG A 142 6.03 -7.45 -11.77
C ARG A 142 7.47 -7.80 -11.42
N ARG A 143 8.38 -6.82 -11.50
CA ARG A 143 9.81 -6.99 -11.17
C ARG A 143 10.03 -7.20 -9.67
N ASN A 144 9.10 -6.75 -8.82
CA ASN A 144 9.25 -6.78 -7.38
C ASN A 144 10.46 -5.95 -6.88
N VAL A 145 10.55 -4.71 -7.34
CA VAL A 145 11.56 -3.74 -6.88
C VAL A 145 11.24 -3.30 -5.45
N ASN A 146 12.21 -3.08 -4.55
CA ASN A 146 11.94 -2.69 -3.15
C ASN A 146 11.44 -1.25 -3.02
N LEU A 147 10.17 -1.04 -3.39
CA LEU A 147 9.48 0.24 -3.41
C LEU A 147 8.22 0.18 -2.55
N LYS A 148 7.91 1.29 -1.86
CA LYS A 148 6.66 1.45 -1.10
C LYS A 148 5.76 2.46 -1.82
N ILE A 149 4.78 1.98 -2.57
CA ILE A 149 3.92 2.79 -3.43
C ILE A 149 2.61 3.10 -2.69
N LEU A 150 2.42 4.38 -2.38
CA LEU A 150 1.20 4.92 -1.80
C LEU A 150 0.38 5.56 -2.92
N LEU A 151 -0.72 4.91 -3.29
CA LEU A 151 -1.63 5.37 -4.34
C LEU A 151 -2.83 6.07 -3.72
N PHE A 152 -2.91 7.38 -3.90
CA PHE A 152 -3.97 8.21 -3.35
C PHE A 152 -5.11 8.19 -4.36
N ASN A 153 -6.16 7.44 -4.05
CA ASN A 153 -7.31 7.28 -4.91
C ASN A 153 -8.43 8.21 -4.44
N ASN A 154 -8.63 9.29 -5.18
CA ASN A 154 -9.76 10.22 -5.01
C ASN A 154 -10.75 10.18 -6.17
N ARG A 155 -10.56 9.25 -7.10
CA ARG A 155 -11.35 9.06 -8.31
C ARG A 155 -11.45 10.30 -9.17
N ILE A 156 -10.47 11.20 -9.17
CA ILE A 156 -10.54 12.44 -9.96
C ILE A 156 -9.18 13.13 -10.18
N TYR A 157 -8.97 13.76 -11.33
CA TYR A 157 -7.83 14.66 -11.53
C TYR A 157 -8.06 16.01 -10.81
N GLY A 158 -7.74 16.07 -9.52
CA GLY A 158 -7.94 17.27 -8.70
C GLY A 158 -7.12 18.48 -9.16
N LEU A 159 -5.81 18.30 -9.40
CA LEU A 159 -4.90 19.42 -9.70
C LEU A 159 -5.24 20.11 -11.03
N THR A 160 -5.70 19.36 -12.03
CA THR A 160 -6.12 19.89 -13.34
C THR A 160 -7.57 20.36 -13.36
N LYS A 161 -8.19 20.47 -12.18
CA LYS A 161 -9.51 21.06 -11.92
C LYS A 161 -10.71 20.17 -12.24
N GLY A 162 -10.61 18.86 -11.99
CA GLY A 162 -11.77 17.97 -11.86
C GLY A 162 -12.20 17.26 -13.14
N GLN A 163 -11.26 16.62 -13.86
CA GLN A 163 -11.55 15.66 -14.91
C GLN A 163 -11.65 14.24 -14.32
N TYR A 164 -12.47 13.37 -14.90
CA TYR A 164 -12.55 11.97 -14.47
C TYR A 164 -11.19 11.26 -14.59
N SER A 165 -10.90 10.35 -13.67
CA SER A 165 -9.71 9.50 -13.62
C SER A 165 -10.03 8.07 -14.09
N PRO A 166 -9.02 7.20 -14.26
CA PRO A 166 -9.25 5.77 -14.52
C PRO A 166 -9.96 5.01 -13.40
N THR A 167 -10.22 5.63 -12.24
CA THR A 167 -10.98 5.03 -11.14
C THR A 167 -12.32 5.72 -10.87
N SER A 168 -12.67 6.74 -11.67
CA SER A 168 -14.00 7.35 -11.63
C SER A 168 -15.07 6.35 -12.04
N GLU A 169 -16.21 6.42 -11.39
CA GLU A 169 -17.37 5.57 -11.67
C GLU A 169 -17.85 5.78 -13.12
N ALA A 170 -18.46 4.77 -13.71
CA ALA A 170 -19.15 4.94 -14.99
C ALA A 170 -20.29 5.94 -14.84
N GLY A 171 -20.52 6.78 -15.86
CA GLY A 171 -21.51 7.84 -15.82
C GLY A 171 -21.11 9.08 -15.01
N LYS A 172 -19.88 9.13 -14.47
CA LYS A 172 -19.41 10.29 -13.69
C LYS A 172 -19.37 11.56 -14.54
N ILE A 173 -20.22 12.52 -14.20
CA ILE A 173 -20.23 13.84 -14.83
C ILE A 173 -19.06 14.67 -14.29
N THR A 174 -18.18 15.10 -15.18
CA THR A 174 -17.04 15.97 -14.87
C THR A 174 -16.88 17.04 -15.94
N LYS A 175 -15.89 17.94 -15.82
CA LYS A 175 -15.68 19.00 -16.82
C LYS A 175 -15.36 18.48 -18.22
N SER A 176 -14.65 17.35 -18.31
CA SER A 176 -14.30 16.70 -19.59
C SER A 176 -15.30 15.61 -20.01
N THR A 177 -16.22 15.22 -19.11
CA THR A 177 -17.28 14.23 -19.36
C THR A 177 -18.64 14.82 -18.99
N PRO A 178 -19.12 15.86 -19.71
CA PRO A 178 -20.38 16.54 -19.35
C PRO A 178 -21.60 15.64 -19.45
N MET A 179 -21.52 14.56 -20.25
CA MET A 179 -22.57 13.55 -20.41
C MET A 179 -22.36 12.30 -19.54
N GLY A 180 -21.36 12.32 -18.64
CA GLY A 180 -20.91 11.15 -17.90
C GLY A 180 -19.74 10.42 -18.59
N SER A 181 -18.89 9.76 -17.80
CA SER A 181 -17.83 8.88 -18.28
C SER A 181 -18.41 7.61 -18.90
N LEU A 182 -17.79 7.12 -19.97
CA LEU A 182 -18.17 5.85 -20.63
C LEU A 182 -17.27 4.68 -20.22
N GLU A 183 -16.10 4.98 -19.66
CA GLU A 183 -15.08 4.00 -19.36
C GLU A 183 -15.44 3.19 -18.11
N ALA A 184 -15.12 1.89 -18.14
CA ALA A 184 -15.18 1.06 -16.95
C ALA A 184 -13.98 1.40 -16.04
N PRO A 185 -14.20 1.65 -14.73
CA PRO A 185 -13.11 1.97 -13.83
C PRO A 185 -12.15 0.80 -13.64
N PHE A 186 -10.86 1.09 -13.55
CA PHE A 186 -9.90 0.15 -12.99
C PHE A 186 -10.22 -0.11 -11.52
N ASN A 187 -10.00 -1.37 -11.11
CA ASN A 187 -9.83 -1.72 -9.71
C ASN A 187 -8.31 -1.80 -9.43
N PRO A 188 -7.72 -0.84 -8.69
CA PRO A 188 -6.27 -0.76 -8.55
C PRO A 188 -5.65 -1.99 -7.88
N VAL A 189 -6.37 -2.59 -6.92
CA VAL A 189 -5.96 -3.81 -6.23
C VAL A 189 -6.00 -5.01 -7.17
N SER A 190 -7.06 -5.17 -7.98
CA SER A 190 -7.11 -6.23 -9.00
C SER A 190 -5.99 -6.07 -10.03
N LEU A 191 -5.72 -4.84 -10.49
CA LEU A 191 -4.64 -4.57 -11.43
C LEU A 191 -3.28 -4.97 -10.83
N ALA A 192 -3.05 -4.64 -9.56
CA ALA A 192 -1.79 -4.95 -8.89
C ALA A 192 -1.61 -6.45 -8.67
N ILE A 193 -2.65 -7.15 -8.23
CA ILE A 193 -2.62 -8.61 -8.06
C ILE A 193 -2.41 -9.30 -9.42
N GLY A 194 -3.10 -8.85 -10.47
CA GLY A 194 -2.92 -9.34 -11.84
C GLY A 194 -1.54 -9.01 -12.44
N ALA A 195 -0.86 -7.98 -11.93
CA ALA A 195 0.54 -7.67 -12.23
C ALA A 195 1.55 -8.47 -11.38
N GLU A 196 1.08 -9.48 -10.65
CA GLU A 196 1.85 -10.36 -9.76
C GLU A 196 2.45 -9.65 -8.53
N ALA A 197 1.91 -8.50 -8.11
CA ALA A 197 2.42 -7.80 -6.93
C ALA A 197 2.53 -8.74 -5.70
N SER A 198 3.67 -8.68 -5.01
CA SER A 198 3.95 -9.47 -3.81
C SER A 198 3.28 -8.90 -2.55
N PHE A 199 3.02 -7.60 -2.52
CA PHE A 199 2.24 -6.96 -1.46
C PHE A 199 1.20 -6.01 -2.02
N VAL A 200 -0.06 -6.19 -1.61
CA VAL A 200 -1.19 -5.34 -2.00
C VAL A 200 -2.09 -5.12 -0.80
N ALA A 201 -2.36 -3.85 -0.50
CA ALA A 201 -3.25 -3.44 0.57
C ALA A 201 -4.18 -2.30 0.14
N ARG A 202 -5.30 -2.16 0.86
CA ARG A 202 -6.24 -1.04 0.74
C ARG A 202 -6.57 -0.47 2.10
N THR A 203 -6.71 0.85 2.18
CA THR A 203 -7.13 1.55 3.40
C THR A 203 -7.87 2.84 3.07
N VAL A 204 -8.38 3.52 4.10
CA VAL A 204 -9.12 4.78 4.02
C VAL A 204 -8.38 5.86 4.81
N ASP A 205 -8.29 7.07 4.26
CA ASP A 205 -7.61 8.23 4.87
C ASP A 205 -8.08 8.56 6.29
N SER A 206 -9.37 8.36 6.58
CA SER A 206 -10.02 8.68 7.86
C SER A 206 -9.74 7.66 8.96
N ASP A 207 -9.41 6.41 8.64
CA ASP A 207 -9.05 5.38 9.62
C ASP A 207 -7.54 5.37 9.86
N ARG A 208 -7.07 6.36 10.64
CA ARG A 208 -5.63 6.55 10.91
C ARG A 208 -4.98 5.33 11.55
N LYS A 209 -5.66 4.64 12.47
CA LYS A 209 -5.09 3.47 13.16
C LYS A 209 -4.82 2.36 12.15
N HIS A 210 -5.82 2.07 11.30
CA HIS A 210 -5.68 1.06 10.26
C HIS A 210 -4.67 1.46 9.18
N LEU A 211 -4.68 2.72 8.73
CA LEU A 211 -3.69 3.22 7.77
C LEU A 211 -2.26 3.07 8.30
N THR A 212 -1.98 3.49 9.54
CA THR A 212 -0.65 3.33 10.14
C THR A 212 -0.23 1.86 10.24
N GLU A 213 -1.16 0.96 10.55
CA GLU A 213 -0.88 -0.48 10.60
C GLU A 213 -0.54 -1.06 9.21
N VAL A 214 -1.28 -0.68 8.18
CA VAL A 214 -0.97 -1.06 6.79
C VAL A 214 0.39 -0.51 6.36
N LEU A 215 0.77 0.70 6.78
CA LEU A 215 2.08 1.28 6.49
C LEU A 215 3.23 0.48 7.15
N ARG A 216 3.04 0.00 8.38
CA ARG A 216 4.01 -0.90 9.04
C ARG A 216 4.24 -2.16 8.21
N GLN A 217 3.15 -2.85 7.88
CA GLN A 217 3.23 -4.08 7.10
C GLN A 217 3.82 -3.86 5.70
N ALA A 218 3.53 -2.73 5.06
CA ALA A 218 4.12 -2.36 3.78
C ALA A 218 5.63 -2.11 3.88
N ALA A 219 6.08 -1.41 4.92
CA ALA A 219 7.50 -1.17 5.16
C ALA A 219 8.27 -2.47 5.44
N ASP A 220 7.66 -3.37 6.21
CA ASP A 220 8.22 -4.68 6.56
C ASP A 220 8.23 -5.70 5.41
N HIS A 221 7.54 -5.42 4.31
CA HIS A 221 7.56 -6.28 3.14
C HIS A 221 8.87 -6.13 2.34
N PRO A 222 9.62 -7.20 2.02
CA PRO A 222 10.74 -7.12 1.07
C PRO A 222 10.22 -7.10 -0.37
N GLY A 223 10.43 -5.99 -1.09
CA GLY A 223 9.97 -5.83 -2.46
C GLY A 223 8.89 -4.75 -2.61
N THR A 224 8.11 -4.82 -3.68
CA THR A 224 7.12 -3.78 -4.01
C THR A 224 5.86 -3.95 -3.17
N ALA A 225 5.53 -2.93 -2.38
CA ALA A 225 4.27 -2.83 -1.68
C ALA A 225 3.39 -1.75 -2.33
N LEU A 226 2.20 -2.14 -2.81
CA LEU A 226 1.17 -1.18 -3.22
C LEU A 226 0.14 -1.02 -2.11
N VAL A 227 -0.09 0.22 -1.69
CA VAL A 227 -1.16 0.59 -0.77
C VAL A 227 -2.11 1.56 -1.49
N GLU A 228 -3.31 1.09 -1.81
CA GLU A 228 -4.42 1.96 -2.25
C GLU A 228 -5.00 2.67 -1.03
N ILE A 229 -5.04 4.00 -1.06
CA ILE A 229 -5.60 4.82 0.01
C ILE A 229 -6.78 5.59 -0.58
N TYR A 230 -7.99 5.25 -0.14
CA TYR A 230 -9.18 6.04 -0.45
C TYR A 230 -9.09 7.39 0.25
N GLN A 231 -9.03 8.44 -0.57
CA GLN A 231 -8.68 9.80 -0.19
C GLN A 231 -9.77 10.75 -0.70
N ASN A 232 -10.38 11.55 0.17
CA ASN A 232 -11.47 12.44 -0.26
C ASN A 232 -10.94 13.72 -0.92
N CYS A 233 -11.44 14.05 -2.12
CA CYS A 233 -11.22 15.33 -2.80
C CYS A 233 -12.47 16.21 -2.67
N ASN A 234 -12.54 16.97 -1.58
CA ASN A 234 -13.74 17.77 -1.24
C ASN A 234 -14.11 18.89 -2.24
N ILE A 235 -13.19 19.30 -3.12
CA ILE A 235 -13.48 20.35 -4.12
C ILE A 235 -14.14 19.79 -5.38
N PHE A 236 -13.75 18.59 -5.82
CA PHE A 236 -14.17 18.06 -7.12
C PHE A 236 -14.89 16.71 -7.05
N ASN A 237 -14.73 15.95 -5.97
CA ASN A 237 -15.33 14.64 -5.80
C ASN A 237 -15.64 14.35 -4.32
N ASP A 238 -16.39 15.27 -3.70
CA ASP A 238 -16.69 15.18 -2.27
C ASP A 238 -17.59 13.98 -1.94
N GLY A 239 -17.35 13.35 -0.79
CA GLY A 239 -18.12 12.22 -0.32
C GLY A 239 -17.93 10.92 -1.12
N ALA A 240 -16.93 10.84 -2.01
CA ALA A 240 -16.71 9.68 -2.89
C ALA A 240 -16.56 8.34 -2.15
N PHE A 241 -16.19 8.38 -0.86
CA PHE A 241 -16.02 7.20 -0.02
C PHE A 241 -16.79 7.30 1.31
N GLU A 242 -17.82 8.14 1.39
CA GLU A 242 -18.49 8.47 2.66
C GLU A 242 -19.09 7.23 3.36
N VAL A 243 -19.61 6.28 2.57
CA VAL A 243 -20.16 4.99 3.05
C VAL A 243 -19.14 4.20 3.87
N LEU A 244 -17.83 4.36 3.58
CA LEU A 244 -16.75 3.67 4.27
C LEU A 244 -16.26 4.42 5.52
N LYS A 245 -16.71 5.68 5.70
CA LYS A 245 -16.25 6.59 6.77
C LYS A 245 -17.26 6.72 7.89
N ASP A 246 -18.56 6.74 7.56
CA ASP A 246 -19.61 6.82 8.57
C ASP A 246 -19.62 5.55 9.43
N LYS A 247 -19.55 5.71 10.76
CA LYS A 247 -19.38 4.56 11.67
C LYS A 247 -20.46 3.50 11.54
N LYS A 248 -21.71 3.90 11.24
CA LYS A 248 -22.82 2.95 11.14
C LYS A 248 -22.81 2.25 9.79
N GLN A 249 -22.63 3.00 8.71
CA GLN A 249 -22.55 2.43 7.35
C GLN A 249 -21.32 1.55 7.18
N ALA A 250 -20.18 1.96 7.75
CA ALA A 250 -18.92 1.23 7.66
C ALA A 250 -19.00 -0.17 8.27
N LEU A 251 -19.82 -0.38 9.32
CA LEU A 251 -20.06 -1.73 9.87
C LEU A 251 -20.57 -2.69 8.79
N GLU A 252 -21.47 -2.20 7.94
CA GLU A 252 -22.14 -2.99 6.90
C GLU A 252 -21.44 -2.94 5.54
N ALA A 253 -20.52 -1.99 5.34
CA ALA A 253 -19.84 -1.77 4.07
C ALA A 253 -18.38 -2.22 4.05
N VAL A 254 -17.67 -2.18 5.19
CA VAL A 254 -16.24 -2.46 5.26
C VAL A 254 -15.98 -3.90 5.69
N VAL A 255 -15.25 -4.64 4.86
CA VAL A 255 -14.76 -5.98 5.18
C VAL A 255 -13.30 -5.86 5.63
N ARG A 256 -13.04 -5.87 6.94
CA ARG A 256 -11.68 -5.80 7.47
C ARG A 256 -10.99 -7.15 7.34
N LEU A 257 -9.88 -7.18 6.62
CA LEU A 257 -9.09 -8.38 6.41
C LEU A 257 -7.94 -8.45 7.42
N GLU A 258 -7.97 -9.48 8.26
CA GLU A 258 -6.93 -9.78 9.24
C GLU A 258 -6.42 -11.20 9.01
N HIS A 259 -5.10 -11.36 8.82
CA HIS A 259 -4.53 -12.67 8.52
C HIS A 259 -4.81 -13.67 9.63
N GLY A 260 -5.25 -14.87 9.25
CA GLY A 260 -5.61 -15.95 10.17
C GLY A 260 -6.98 -15.80 10.83
N GLN A 261 -7.72 -14.71 10.57
CA GLN A 261 -9.06 -14.50 11.11
C GLN A 261 -10.15 -14.86 10.08
N PRO A 262 -11.32 -15.35 10.54
CA PRO A 262 -12.50 -15.47 9.68
C PRO A 262 -12.88 -14.13 9.05
N ILE A 263 -13.25 -14.14 7.77
CA ILE A 263 -13.69 -12.94 7.06
C ILE A 263 -15.15 -12.66 7.45
N ARG A 264 -15.30 -11.95 8.57
CA ARG A 264 -16.58 -11.57 9.18
C ARG A 264 -16.69 -10.06 9.32
N PHE A 265 -17.86 -9.51 9.04
CA PHE A 265 -18.15 -8.06 9.13
C PHE A 265 -19.65 -7.85 9.38
N GLY A 266 -20.12 -6.62 9.43
CA GLY A 266 -21.48 -6.30 9.86
C GLY A 266 -21.58 -6.09 11.37
N SER A 267 -22.80 -5.87 11.83
CA SER A 267 -23.12 -5.72 13.25
C SER A 267 -22.66 -6.95 14.06
N PRO A 268 -21.89 -6.77 15.16
CA PRO A 268 -21.42 -7.90 15.97
C PRO A 268 -22.57 -8.72 16.57
N LEU A 269 -22.43 -10.04 16.59
CA LEU A 269 -23.37 -10.95 17.24
C LEU A 269 -23.10 -10.96 18.76
N PRO A 270 -24.03 -10.51 19.61
CA PRO A 270 -23.79 -10.37 21.04
C PRO A 270 -23.51 -11.72 21.73
N GLN A 271 -22.44 -11.78 22.52
CA GLN A 271 -22.11 -12.99 23.30
C GLN A 271 -23.20 -13.36 24.31
N GLU A 272 -23.90 -12.35 24.85
CA GLU A 272 -25.03 -12.53 25.78
C GLU A 272 -26.22 -13.26 25.16
N GLU A 273 -26.33 -13.22 23.83
CA GLU A 273 -27.36 -13.90 23.04
C GLU A 273 -26.83 -15.20 22.40
N GLY A 274 -25.67 -15.69 22.86
CA GLY A 274 -25.02 -16.90 22.33
C GLY A 274 -24.19 -16.68 21.06
N GLY A 275 -23.93 -15.43 20.69
CA GLY A 275 -23.05 -15.06 19.56
C GLY A 275 -21.56 -15.22 19.85
N ASP A 276 -20.75 -15.14 18.80
CA ASP A 276 -19.28 -15.26 18.86
C ASP A 276 -18.56 -13.91 19.03
N GLY A 277 -19.29 -12.80 19.07
CA GLY A 277 -18.74 -11.44 19.07
C GLY A 277 -18.21 -10.96 17.72
N LEU A 278 -18.30 -11.78 16.67
CA LEU A 278 -17.93 -11.42 15.30
C LEU A 278 -19.12 -10.85 14.54
N GLY A 279 -18.87 -10.21 13.40
CA GLY A 279 -19.92 -9.57 12.60
C GLY A 279 -20.96 -10.56 12.05
N SER A 280 -22.20 -10.14 11.87
CA SER A 280 -23.33 -10.95 11.39
C SER A 280 -23.24 -11.42 9.93
N LYS A 281 -22.24 -10.96 9.17
CA LYS A 281 -22.01 -11.34 7.78
C LYS A 281 -20.66 -12.04 7.62
N GLY A 282 -20.59 -12.96 6.66
CA GLY A 282 -19.38 -13.71 6.34
C GLY A 282 -19.15 -13.78 4.85
N VAL A 283 -17.89 -13.97 4.45
CA VAL A 283 -17.51 -14.21 3.05
C VAL A 283 -17.27 -15.70 2.85
N VAL A 284 -17.99 -16.30 1.91
CA VAL A 284 -17.89 -17.72 1.55
C VAL A 284 -17.50 -17.86 0.09
N ARG A 285 -16.93 -19.02 -0.28
CA ARG A 285 -16.67 -19.38 -1.68
C ARG A 285 -17.84 -20.18 -2.23
N ASP A 286 -18.37 -19.75 -3.37
CA ASP A 286 -19.37 -20.50 -4.10
C ASP A 286 -18.72 -21.76 -4.73
N PRO A 287 -19.19 -22.98 -4.43
CA PRO A 287 -18.58 -24.21 -4.96
C PRO A 287 -18.88 -24.45 -6.44
N ALA A 288 -19.91 -23.81 -7.01
CA ALA A 288 -20.29 -23.96 -8.41
C ALA A 288 -19.54 -22.99 -9.32
N THR A 289 -19.39 -21.72 -8.91
CA THR A 289 -18.71 -20.70 -9.74
C THR A 289 -17.28 -20.43 -9.31
N GLY A 290 -16.94 -20.72 -8.05
CA GLY A 290 -15.68 -20.33 -7.43
C GLY A 290 -15.63 -18.88 -6.96
N ASP A 291 -16.68 -18.08 -7.18
CA ASP A 291 -16.72 -16.67 -6.77
C ASP A 291 -16.85 -16.53 -5.25
N LEU A 292 -16.55 -15.32 -4.75
CA LEU A 292 -16.83 -14.96 -3.37
C LEU A 292 -18.19 -14.28 -3.27
N ARG A 293 -18.96 -14.67 -2.26
CA ARG A 293 -20.24 -14.04 -1.94
C ARG A 293 -20.35 -13.78 -0.45
N VAL A 294 -21.15 -12.79 -0.11
CA VAL A 294 -21.52 -12.46 1.26
C VAL A 294 -22.73 -13.28 1.67
N VAL A 295 -22.74 -13.78 2.89
CA VAL A 295 -23.88 -14.45 3.54
C VAL A 295 -24.20 -13.80 4.88
N ASP A 296 -25.48 -13.82 5.24
CA ASP A 296 -25.87 -13.65 6.64
C ASP A 296 -25.62 -14.95 7.38
N VAL A 297 -24.77 -14.90 8.39
CA VAL A 297 -24.30 -16.08 9.13
C VAL A 297 -25.27 -16.50 10.23
N THR A 298 -26.23 -15.65 10.57
CA THR A 298 -27.31 -16.00 11.51
C THR A 298 -28.29 -16.97 10.86
N GLU A 299 -28.46 -16.89 9.55
CA GLU A 299 -29.29 -17.79 8.75
C GLU A 299 -28.50 -18.98 8.19
N ALA A 300 -27.33 -18.71 7.62
CA ALA A 300 -26.54 -19.73 6.91
C ALA A 300 -25.59 -20.53 7.80
N GLY A 301 -25.38 -20.12 9.05
CA GLY A 301 -24.32 -20.63 9.90
C GLY A 301 -22.94 -20.10 9.53
N THR A 302 -21.91 -20.59 10.22
CA THR A 302 -20.51 -20.18 10.00
C THR A 302 -19.71 -21.15 9.13
N ASP A 303 -20.32 -22.28 8.76
CA ASP A 303 -19.70 -23.30 7.93
C ASP A 303 -19.33 -22.73 6.55
N GLY A 304 -18.06 -22.87 6.18
CA GLY A 304 -17.55 -22.39 4.89
C GLY A 304 -17.18 -20.90 4.84
N VAL A 305 -17.31 -20.15 5.94
CA VAL A 305 -16.73 -18.80 6.04
C VAL A 305 -15.21 -18.90 5.86
N LEU A 306 -14.68 -18.11 4.93
CA LEU A 306 -13.25 -18.12 4.64
C LEU A 306 -12.45 -17.53 5.79
N VAL A 307 -11.30 -18.13 6.07
CA VAL A 307 -10.25 -17.51 6.90
C VAL A 307 -9.31 -16.74 5.96
N HIS A 308 -9.02 -15.48 6.27
CA HIS A 308 -8.16 -14.66 5.43
C HIS A 308 -6.71 -15.13 5.51
N ASP A 309 -6.13 -15.47 4.37
CA ASP A 309 -4.73 -15.80 4.25
C ASP A 309 -4.03 -14.81 3.30
N ALA A 310 -3.49 -13.73 3.87
CA ALA A 310 -2.65 -12.77 3.14
C ALA A 310 -1.38 -13.42 2.56
N HIS A 311 -0.91 -14.54 3.11
CA HIS A 311 0.32 -15.23 2.72
C HIS A 311 0.09 -16.37 1.73
N ALA A 312 -1.14 -16.57 1.26
CA ALA A 312 -1.48 -17.59 0.27
C ALA A 312 -0.64 -17.42 -1.01
N SER A 313 0.04 -18.50 -1.42
CA SER A 313 0.91 -18.49 -2.61
C SER A 313 0.13 -18.12 -3.86
N SER A 314 -1.05 -18.72 -4.05
CA SER A 314 -1.97 -18.42 -5.14
C SER A 314 -2.62 -17.04 -4.97
N PRO A 315 -2.65 -16.19 -6.02
CA PRO A 315 -3.31 -14.89 -5.97
C PRO A 315 -4.84 -14.98 -6.07
N ALA A 316 -5.42 -16.17 -6.28
CA ALA A 316 -6.84 -16.34 -6.61
C ALA A 316 -7.79 -15.77 -5.54
N THR A 317 -7.57 -16.06 -4.26
CA THR A 317 -8.42 -15.53 -3.18
C THR A 317 -8.24 -14.02 -3.04
N ALA A 318 -7.01 -13.50 -3.09
CA ALA A 318 -6.77 -12.07 -3.02
C ALA A 318 -7.43 -11.31 -4.19
N PHE A 319 -7.37 -11.86 -5.40
CA PHE A 319 -8.03 -11.29 -6.58
C PHE A 319 -9.55 -11.31 -6.46
N ALA A 320 -10.12 -12.42 -5.97
CA ALA A 320 -11.56 -12.51 -5.77
C ALA A 320 -12.05 -11.55 -4.67
N LEU A 321 -11.29 -11.41 -3.57
CA LEU A 321 -11.56 -10.42 -2.53
C LEU A 321 -11.53 -9.00 -3.10
N SER A 322 -10.55 -8.64 -3.93
CA SER A 322 -10.48 -7.30 -4.47
C SER A 322 -11.70 -6.91 -5.33
N ARG A 323 -12.44 -7.90 -5.83
CA ARG A 323 -13.67 -7.77 -6.64
C ARG A 323 -14.97 -7.88 -5.83
N LEU A 324 -14.90 -8.09 -4.52
CA LEU A 324 -16.07 -8.24 -3.65
C LEU A 324 -16.89 -6.95 -3.51
N ALA A 325 -16.23 -5.80 -3.63
CA ALA A 325 -16.87 -4.50 -3.45
C ALA A 325 -17.91 -4.22 -4.54
N ASP A 326 -19.10 -3.79 -4.13
CA ASP A 326 -20.12 -3.29 -5.04
C ASP A 326 -19.64 -1.97 -5.68
N ALA A 327 -19.58 -1.94 -7.01
CA ALA A 327 -18.98 -0.82 -7.74
C ALA A 327 -19.68 0.52 -7.50
N ASP A 328 -21.00 0.49 -7.36
CA ASP A 328 -21.84 1.68 -7.24
C ASP A 328 -22.05 2.13 -5.79
N THR A 329 -22.12 1.18 -4.84
CA THR A 329 -22.48 1.46 -3.45
C THR A 329 -21.30 1.41 -2.49
N LEU A 330 -20.18 0.82 -2.91
CA LEU A 330 -19.01 0.51 -2.07
C LEU A 330 -19.29 -0.44 -0.91
N HIS A 331 -20.46 -1.07 -0.84
CA HIS A 331 -20.69 -2.15 0.12
C HIS A 331 -19.72 -3.31 -0.14
N HIS A 332 -19.45 -4.06 0.92
CA HIS A 332 -18.55 -5.21 0.89
C HIS A 332 -17.11 -4.89 0.46
N THR A 333 -16.65 -3.65 0.69
CA THR A 333 -15.30 -3.19 0.36
C THR A 333 -14.26 -3.80 1.28
N PRO A 334 -13.31 -4.62 0.78
CA PRO A 334 -12.27 -5.16 1.64
C PRO A 334 -11.15 -4.15 1.85
N ILE A 335 -10.75 -3.98 3.10
CA ILE A 335 -9.61 -3.18 3.53
C ILE A 335 -8.64 -4.04 4.35
N GLY A 336 -7.38 -3.61 4.41
CA GLY A 336 -6.29 -4.34 5.04
C GLY A 336 -5.32 -4.87 3.99
N VAL A 337 -4.49 -5.82 4.37
CA VAL A 337 -3.51 -6.47 3.48
C VAL A 337 -4.18 -7.64 2.78
N LEU A 338 -4.41 -7.53 1.47
CA LEU A 338 -5.02 -8.58 0.67
C LEU A 338 -4.00 -9.66 0.29
N ARG A 339 -2.75 -9.26 0.09
CA ARG A 339 -1.65 -10.14 -0.31
C ARG A 339 -0.35 -9.64 0.29
N ASN A 340 0.46 -10.55 0.81
CA ASN A 340 1.82 -10.34 1.31
C ASN A 340 2.59 -11.66 1.17
N VAL A 341 3.25 -11.88 0.03
CA VAL A 341 4.01 -13.12 -0.25
C VAL A 341 5.46 -12.80 -0.52
N ARG A 342 6.38 -13.71 -0.18
CA ARG A 342 7.79 -13.51 -0.52
C ARG A 342 8.03 -13.87 -1.99
N ARG A 343 8.70 -12.97 -2.70
CA ARG A 343 9.24 -13.15 -4.06
C ARG A 343 10.67 -12.62 -4.09
N PRO A 344 11.54 -13.08 -5.00
CA PRO A 344 12.85 -12.48 -5.17
C PRO A 344 12.73 -10.98 -5.46
N VAL A 345 13.65 -10.20 -4.90
CA VAL A 345 13.68 -8.73 -5.04
C VAL A 345 14.68 -8.38 -6.13
N TYR A 346 14.20 -7.63 -7.13
CA TYR A 346 14.92 -7.39 -8.38
C TYR A 346 16.36 -6.91 -8.17
N GLU A 347 16.55 -5.87 -7.38
CA GLU A 347 17.86 -5.25 -7.15
C GLU A 347 18.78 -6.10 -6.28
N THR A 348 18.24 -7.08 -5.54
CA THR A 348 19.06 -8.05 -4.80
C THR A 348 19.69 -9.03 -5.78
N GLU A 349 18.88 -9.67 -6.63
CA GLU A 349 19.38 -10.57 -7.68
C GLU A 349 20.29 -9.85 -8.69
N MET A 350 19.93 -8.61 -9.05
CA MET A 350 20.77 -7.78 -9.93
C MET A 350 22.15 -7.54 -9.31
N ALA A 351 22.22 -7.23 -8.01
CA ALA A 351 23.48 -6.99 -7.34
C ALA A 351 24.33 -8.27 -7.20
N GLU A 352 23.70 -9.40 -6.89
CA GLU A 352 24.39 -10.71 -6.88
C GLU A 352 24.99 -11.03 -8.26
N GLN A 353 24.26 -10.74 -9.33
CA GLN A 353 24.76 -10.91 -10.70
C GLN A 353 25.94 -9.97 -11.01
N LEU A 354 25.88 -8.71 -10.56
CA LEU A 354 26.96 -7.74 -10.73
C LEU A 354 28.22 -8.13 -9.93
N GLU A 355 28.05 -8.59 -8.70
CA GLU A 355 29.14 -9.08 -7.84
C GLU A 355 29.84 -10.28 -8.48
N ALA A 356 29.08 -11.27 -8.96
CA ALA A 356 29.62 -12.42 -9.69
C ALA A 356 30.35 -12.02 -10.98
N ALA A 357 29.80 -11.06 -11.73
CA ALA A 357 30.45 -10.57 -12.95
C ALA A 357 31.78 -9.86 -12.66
N VAL A 358 31.87 -9.10 -11.57
CA VAL A 358 33.10 -8.43 -11.13
C VAL A 358 34.14 -9.43 -10.62
N GLU A 359 33.72 -10.47 -9.92
CA GLU A 359 34.62 -11.54 -9.47
C GLU A 359 35.25 -12.29 -10.66
N GLN A 360 34.46 -12.57 -11.71
CA GLN A 360 34.89 -13.33 -12.87
C GLN A 360 35.70 -12.50 -13.88
N ASN A 361 35.28 -11.26 -14.13
CA ASN A 361 35.81 -10.44 -15.24
C ASN A 361 36.62 -9.22 -14.76
N GLY A 362 36.72 -9.02 -13.45
CA GLY A 362 37.27 -7.80 -12.86
C GLY A 362 36.27 -6.63 -12.87
N LYS A 363 36.64 -5.53 -12.22
CA LYS A 363 35.84 -4.29 -12.26
C LYS A 363 35.86 -3.72 -13.67
N GLY A 364 34.67 -3.46 -14.21
CA GLY A 364 34.53 -2.73 -15.47
C GLY A 364 35.06 -1.29 -15.36
N ASP A 365 35.59 -0.77 -16.47
CA ASP A 365 36.03 0.62 -16.61
C ASP A 365 35.07 1.35 -17.56
N LEU A 366 34.24 2.22 -16.98
CA LEU A 366 33.28 3.03 -17.74
C LEU A 366 33.99 3.99 -18.71
N GLY A 367 35.15 4.52 -18.33
CA GLY A 367 35.94 5.41 -19.18
C GLY A 367 36.44 4.67 -20.42
N ALA A 368 37.01 3.47 -20.22
CA ALA A 368 37.43 2.62 -21.33
C ALA A 368 36.26 2.19 -22.23
N LEU A 369 35.08 1.90 -21.65
CA LEU A 369 33.87 1.57 -22.41
C LEU A 369 33.40 2.75 -23.28
N LEU A 370 33.31 3.94 -22.70
CA LEU A 370 32.89 5.16 -23.41
C LEU A 370 33.91 5.62 -24.46
N ALA A 371 35.20 5.40 -24.21
CA ALA A 371 36.30 5.67 -25.15
C ALA A 371 36.57 4.50 -26.11
N GLY A 372 35.71 3.48 -26.11
CA GLY A 372 35.84 2.29 -26.94
C GLY A 372 35.71 2.57 -28.44
N GLN A 373 35.77 1.49 -29.23
CA GLN A 373 35.80 1.59 -30.70
C GLN A 373 34.45 1.95 -31.33
N ASP A 374 33.35 1.95 -30.56
CA ASP A 374 32.00 2.28 -31.02
C ASP A 374 31.65 3.77 -30.86
N THR A 375 32.61 4.66 -31.17
CA THR A 375 32.37 6.10 -31.18
C THR A 375 32.53 6.67 -32.59
N TRP A 376 31.70 7.65 -32.95
CA TRP A 376 31.84 8.43 -34.18
C TRP A 376 31.80 9.91 -33.84
N THR A 377 32.67 10.69 -34.50
CA THR A 377 32.69 12.14 -34.38
C THR A 377 31.71 12.73 -35.40
N VAL A 378 30.71 13.49 -34.94
CA VAL A 378 29.85 14.27 -35.83
C VAL A 378 30.64 15.51 -36.28
N VAL A 379 31.07 15.52 -37.53
CA VAL A 379 31.70 16.71 -38.14
C VAL A 379 30.57 17.61 -38.65
N GLY A 380 30.43 18.78 -38.05
CA GLY A 380 29.45 19.82 -38.42
C GLY A 380 29.91 20.67 -39.59
#